data_AF-A0A5D4TD02-F1
#
_entry.id   AF-A0A5D4TD02-F1
#
_cell.length_a   1.000
_cell.length_b   1.000
_cell.length_c   1.000
_cell.angle_alpha   90.00
_cell.angle_beta   90.00
_cell.angle_gamma   90.00
#
_symmetry.space_group_name_H-M   'P 1'
#
loop_
_entity.id
_entity.type
_entity.pdbx_description
1 polymer ?
#
loop_
_entity_poly.entity_id
_entity_poly.type
_entity_poly.pdbx_seq_one_letter_code
_entity_poly.pdbx_strand_id
1 'polypeptide(L)'
;MEKVKWFLYTVAGLLIVIPTMYVFIADTYFSSVTSNILISIAILLVILGKFISVFEKKKENSRYAVDIGAIIGLAIVLIIGIV
;
A
#
# COMPACT_ATOMS: atom_id res chain seq x y z
N MET A 1 -18.08 1.51 -4.20
CA MET A 1 -16.65 1.89 -4.23
C MET A 1 -15.72 0.68 -4.13
N GLU A 2 -16.26 -0.51 -3.87
CA GLU A 2 -15.55 -1.79 -3.78
C GLU A 2 -14.64 -2.13 -4.98
N LYS A 3 -15.08 -1.95 -6.23
CA LYS A 3 -14.25 -2.22 -7.43
C LYS A 3 -12.96 -1.39 -7.44
N VAL A 4 -13.02 -0.13 -7.00
CA VAL A 4 -11.87 0.77 -6.93
C VAL A 4 -10.91 0.34 -5.83
N LYS A 5 -11.42 -0.11 -4.68
CA LYS A 5 -10.58 -0.66 -3.59
C LYS A 5 -9.81 -1.89 -4.04
N TRP A 6 -10.50 -2.85 -4.66
CA TRP A 6 -9.86 -4.03 -5.21
C TRP A 6 -8.82 -3.68 -6.26
N PHE A 7 -9.12 -2.74 -7.15
CA PHE A 7 -8.14 -2.25 -8.12
C PHE A 7 -6.89 -1.68 -7.44
N LEU A 8 -7.05 -0.81 -6.43
CA LEU A 8 -5.92 -0.22 -5.69
C LEU A 8 -5.05 -1.28 -5.01
N TYR A 9 -5.67 -2.26 -4.34
CA TYR A 9 -4.93 -3.34 -3.68
C TYR A 9 -4.24 -4.28 -4.67
N THR A 10 -4.88 -4.61 -5.79
CA THR A 10 -4.27 -5.42 -6.84
C THR A 10 -3.07 -4.72 -7.46
N VAL A 11 -3.19 -3.42 -7.78
CA VAL A 11 -2.08 -2.63 -8.33
C VAL A 11 -0.94 -2.53 -7.33
N ALA A 12 -1.23 -2.28 -6.05
CA ALA A 12 -0.21 -2.27 -4.99
C ALA A 12 0.52 -3.62 -4.88
N GLY A 13 -0.23 -4.73 -4.93
CA GLY A 13 0.33 -6.08 -4.91
C GLY A 13 1.23 -6.35 -6.12
N LEU A 14 0.78 -5.99 -7.32
CA LEU A 14 1.58 -6.13 -8.55
C LEU A 14 2.87 -5.29 -8.50
N LEU A 15 2.80 -4.09 -7.94
CA LEU A 15 3.95 -3.19 -7.80
C LEU A 15 5.04 -3.78 -6.88
N ILE A 16 4.70 -4.69 -5.97
CA ILE A 16 5.68 -5.40 -5.13
C ILE A 16 6.09 -6.72 -5.76
N VAL A 17 5.12 -7.51 -6.22
CA VAL A 17 5.36 -8.87 -6.73
C VAL A 17 6.20 -8.85 -8.00
N ILE A 18 5.93 -7.94 -8.95
CA ILE A 18 6.65 -7.91 -10.23
C ILE A 18 8.14 -7.57 -10.01
N PRO A 19 8.51 -6.49 -9.30
CA PRO A 19 9.92 -6.21 -9.01
C PRO A 19 10.59 -7.31 -8.19
N THR A 20 9.88 -7.92 -7.23
CA THR A 20 10.42 -9.02 -6.44
C THR A 20 10.74 -10.24 -7.31
N MET A 21 9.83 -10.61 -8.22
CA MET A 21 10.06 -11.68 -9.19
C MET A 21 11.21 -11.35 -10.14
N TYR A 22 11.31 -10.10 -10.59
CA TYR A 22 12.42 -9.66 -11.43
C TYR A 22 13.77 -9.87 -10.74
N VAL A 23 13.89 -9.46 -9.46
CA VAL A 23 15.11 -9.68 -8.67
C VAL A 23 15.47 -11.16 -8.59
N PHE A 24 14.48 -12.03 -8.35
CA PHE A 24 14.72 -13.48 -8.29
C PHE A 24 15.11 -14.12 -9.62
N ILE A 25 14.58 -13.64 -10.75
CA ILE A 25 14.86 -14.22 -12.08
C ILE A 25 16.16 -13.67 -12.66
N ALA A 26 16.39 -12.37 -12.51
CA ALA A 26 17.51 -11.68 -13.15
C ALA A 26 18.81 -11.75 -12.35
N ASP A 27 18.76 -12.21 -11.09
CA ASP A 27 19.89 -12.19 -10.15
C ASP A 27 20.55 -10.80 -10.06
N THR A 28 19.71 -9.76 -10.12
CA THR A 28 20.12 -8.36 -10.04
C THR A 28 19.27 -7.64 -9.01
N TYR A 29 19.88 -6.64 -8.36
CA TYR A 29 19.24 -5.86 -7.32
C TYR A 29 18.82 -4.49 -7.87
N PHE A 30 17.65 -4.02 -7.44
CA PHE A 30 17.31 -2.61 -7.62
C PHE A 30 18.16 -1.74 -6.69
N SER A 31 18.42 -0.51 -7.13
CA SER A 31 19.04 0.49 -6.25
C SER A 31 18.16 0.71 -5.01
N SER A 32 18.77 1.10 -3.89
CA SER A 32 18.03 1.44 -2.66
C SER A 32 16.96 2.50 -2.91
N VAL A 33 17.28 3.51 -3.72
CA VAL A 33 16.36 4.59 -4.10
C VAL A 33 15.16 4.04 -4.87
N THR A 34 15.40 3.20 -5.89
CA THR A 34 14.31 2.61 -6.69
C THR A 34 13.42 1.70 -5.84
N SER A 35 14.01 0.86 -4.99
CA SER A 35 13.27 -0.01 -4.07
C SER A 35 12.41 0.80 -3.10
N ASN A 36 12.97 1.86 -2.50
CA ASN A 36 12.23 2.73 -1.58
C ASN A 36 11.08 3.45 -2.27
N ILE A 37 11.25 3.91 -3.50
CA ILE A 37 10.17 4.54 -4.29
C ILE A 37 9.05 3.52 -4.56
N LEU A 38 9.39 2.31 -5.03
CA LEU A 38 8.39 1.27 -5.33
C LEU A 38 7.59 0.88 -4.09
N ILE A 39 8.26 0.65 -2.96
CA ILE A 39 7.63 0.32 -1.69
C ILE A 39 6.75 1.48 -1.20
N SER A 40 7.24 2.72 -1.28
CA SER A 40 6.49 3.90 -0.85
C SER A 40 5.20 4.09 -1.66
N ILE A 41 5.26 3.93 -2.99
CA ILE A 41 4.07 4.00 -3.84
C ILE A 41 3.08 2.87 -3.51
N ALA A 42 3.56 1.65 -3.27
CA ALA A 42 2.69 0.54 -2.88
C ALA A 42 1.97 0.84 -1.55
N ILE A 43 2.69 1.37 -0.55
CA ILE A 43 2.11 1.76 0.73
C ILE A 43 1.05 2.86 0.54
N LEU A 44 1.32 3.87 -0.28
CA LEU A 44 0.35 4.94 -0.58
C LEU A 44 -0.93 4.38 -1.22
N LEU A 45 -0.81 3.44 -2.16
CA LEU A 45 -1.96 2.79 -2.79
C LEU A 45 -2.81 2.01 -1.76
N VAL A 46 -2.17 1.30 -0.83
CA VAL A 46 -2.87 0.59 0.25
C VAL A 46 -3.56 1.58 1.19
N ILE A 47 -2.90 2.68 1.56
CA ILE A 47 -3.49 3.74 2.38
C ILE A 47 -4.74 4.32 1.69
N LEU A 48 -4.68 4.61 0.40
CA LEU A 48 -5.84 5.11 -0.36
C LEU A 48 -7.01 4.11 -0.34
N GLY A 49 -6.76 2.82 -0.55
CA GLY A 49 -7.80 1.79 -0.46
C GLY A 49 -8.42 1.67 0.94
N LYS A 50 -7.61 1.85 1.99
CA LYS A 50 -8.06 1.92 3.38
C LYS A 50 -8.89 3.17 3.66
N PHE A 51 -8.50 4.33 3.15
CA PHE A 51 -9.28 5.56 3.28
C PHE A 51 -10.69 5.40 2.71
N ILE A 52 -10.82 4.83 1.51
CA ILE A 52 -12.13 4.54 0.91
C ILE A 52 -12.96 3.64 1.85
N SER A 53 -12.33 2.63 2.46
CA SER A 53 -12.98 1.73 3.42
C SER A 53 -13.46 2.44 4.68
N VAL A 54 -12.69 3.41 5.19
CA VAL A 54 -13.10 4.25 6.33
C VAL A 54 -14.30 5.12 5.97
N PHE A 55 -14.31 5.73 4.78
CA PHE A 55 -15.45 6.52 4.32
C PHE A 55 -16.72 5.68 4.14
N GLU A 56 -16.62 4.48 3.57
CA GLU A 56 -17.74 3.53 3.46
C GLU A 56 -18.28 3.15 4.86
N LYS A 57 -17.40 2.69 5.75
CA LYS A 57 -17.78 2.26 7.11
C LYS A 57 -18.32 3.39 7.99
N LYS A 58 -17.81 4.62 7.82
CA LYS A 58 -18.34 5.81 8.49
C LYS A 58 -19.78 6.09 8.06
N LYS A 59 -20.09 5.94 6.77
CA LYS A 59 -21.46 6.10 6.25
C LYS A 59 -22.41 5.03 6.77
N GLU A 60 -21.91 3.81 6.96
CA GLU A 60 -22.69 2.66 7.48
C GLU A 60 -22.69 2.57 9.01
N ASN A 61 -22.12 3.55 9.73
CA ASN A 61 -21.96 3.58 11.18
C ASN A 61 -21.31 2.30 11.76
N SER A 62 -20.42 1.69 10.98
CA SER A 62 -19.70 0.46 11.31
C SER A 62 -18.34 0.77 11.94
N ARG A 63 -17.70 -0.23 12.55
CA ARG A 63 -16.39 -0.08 13.21
C ARG A 63 -15.29 0.22 12.18
N TYR A 64 -14.82 1.46 12.15
CA TYR A 64 -13.73 1.92 11.28
C TYR A 64 -12.38 2.12 12.01
N ALA A 65 -12.35 1.96 13.34
CA ALA A 65 -11.14 2.18 14.16
C ALA A 65 -9.94 1.31 13.74
N VAL A 66 -10.20 0.06 13.36
CA VAL A 66 -9.15 -0.86 12.87
C VAL A 66 -8.52 -0.37 11.57
N ASP A 67 -9.32 0.18 10.66
CA ASP A 67 -8.79 0.69 9.39
C ASP A 67 -7.99 1.98 9.59
N ILE A 68 -8.41 2.85 10.51
CA ILE A 68 -7.62 4.03 10.91
C ILE A 68 -6.28 3.59 11.52
N GLY A 69 -6.28 2.61 12.43
CA GLY A 69 -5.06 2.06 13.01
C GLY A 69 -4.09 1.53 11.94
N ALA A 70 -4.61 0.83 10.93
CA ALA A 70 -3.81 0.36 9.80
C ALA A 70 -3.24 1.51 8.96
N ILE A 71 -4.02 2.58 8.71
CA ILE A 71 -3.53 3.77 7.99
C ILE A 71 -2.39 4.43 8.76
N ILE A 72 -2.53 4.60 10.08
CA ILE A 72 -1.50 5.22 10.93
C ILE A 72 -0.24 4.36 10.92
N GLY A 73 -0.35 3.04 11.10
CA GLY A 73 0.80 2.13 11.06
C GLY A 73 1.54 2.21 9.73
N LEU A 74 0.81 2.20 8.61
CA LEU A 74 1.39 2.34 7.27
C LEU A 74 2.04 3.71 7.03
N ALA A 75 1.44 4.79 7.56
CA ALA A 75 2.01 6.13 7.48
C ALA A 75 3.33 6.24 8.25
N ILE A 76 3.43 5.59 9.43
CA ILE A 76 4.67 5.52 10.20
C ILE A 76 5.76 4.79 9.41
N VAL A 77 5.43 3.63 8.82
CA VAL A 77 6.37 2.89 7.97
C VAL A 77 6.85 3.75 6.80
N LEU A 78 5.97 4.54 6.20
CA LEU A 78 6.32 5.42 5.09
C LEU A 78 7.25 6.56 5.53
N ILE A 79 7.03 7.15 6.71
CA ILE A 79 7.92 8.19 7.26
C ILE A 79 9.29 7.60 7.59
N ILE A 80 9.34 6.46 8.28
CA ILE A 80 10.61 5.82 8.68
C ILE A 80 11.37 5.27 7.47
N GLY A 81 10.68 4.73 6.46
CA GLY A 81 11.32 4.14 5.28
C GLY A 81 11.84 5.17 4.27
N ILE A 82 11.39 6.43 4.35
CA ILE A 82 11.87 7.54 3.52
C ILE A 82 13.03 8.30 4.19
N VAL A 83 13.07 8.33 5.53
CA VAL A 83 14.14 8.93 6.35
C VAL A 83 15.34 8.00 6.44
#